data_AF-A0A7C1C6A7-F1
#
_entry.id   AF-A0A7C1C6A7-F1
#
_cell.length_a   1.000
_cell.length_b   1.000
_cell.length_c   1.000
_cell.angle_alpha   90.00
_cell.angle_beta   90.00
_cell.angle_gamma   90.00
#
_symmetry.space_group_name_H-M   'P 1'
#
loop_
_entity.id
_entity.type
_entity.pdbx_description
1 polymer ?
#
loop_
_entity_poly.entity_id
_entity_poly.type
_entity_poly.pdbx_seq_one_letter_code
_entity_poly.pdbx_strand_id
1 'polypeptide(L)' 'MNCLDLYLRIRKDRIGYLRFLLEGYDGLAQLTTIDAGQGLVRLLFPGSRYTEVLSLLDGVAADINVQHYN' A
#
# COMPACT_ATOMS: atom_id res chain seq x y z
N MET A 1 15.81 -13.01 -8.12
CA MET A 1 15.18 -12.17 -7.08
C MET A 1 13.71 -12.54 -7.01
N ASN A 2 13.22 -13.07 -5.89
CA ASN A 2 11.80 -13.43 -5.76
C ASN A 2 11.02 -12.18 -5.35
N CYS A 3 10.07 -11.75 -6.16
CA CYS A 3 9.16 -10.66 -5.82
C CYS A 3 7.84 -11.23 -5.33
N LEU A 4 7.19 -10.51 -4.43
CA LEU A 4 5.91 -10.86 -3.85
C LEU A 4 4.85 -9.85 -4.26
N ASP A 5 3.64 -10.37 -4.44
CA ASP A 5 2.44 -9.60 -4.73
C ASP A 5 1.55 -9.55 -3.50
N LEU A 6 1.15 -8.33 -3.10
CA LEU A 6 0.18 -8.11 -2.04
C LEU A 6 -0.95 -7.22 -2.54
N TYR A 7 -2.18 -7.74 -2.49
CA TYR A 7 -3.37 -7.00 -2.88
C TYR A 7 -4.06 -6.44 -1.64
N LEU A 8 -4.36 -5.14 -1.66
CA LEU A 8 -4.96 -4.43 -0.55
C LEU A 8 -6.21 -3.69 -1.03
N ARG A 9 -7.23 -3.68 -0.18
CA ARG A 9 -8.35 -2.76 -0.32
C ARG A 9 -8.20 -1.65 0.72
N ILE A 10 -8.12 -0.41 0.26
CA ILE A 10 -7.94 0.78 1.08
C ILE A 10 -9.02 1.80 0.71
N ARG A 11 -9.12 2.90 1.46
CA ARG A 11 -9.97 4.01 1.00
C ARG A 11 -9.44 4.58 -0.32
N LYS A 12 -10.33 4.78 -1.29
CA LYS A 12 -9.97 5.33 -2.62
C LYS A 12 -9.24 6.67 -2.56
N ASP A 13 -9.62 7.55 -1.63
CA ASP A 13 -9.00 8.88 -1.44
C ASP A 13 -7.63 8.81 -0.74
N ARG A 14 -7.24 7.63 -0.24
CA ARG A 14 -5.93 7.38 0.38
C ARG A 14 -4.93 6.65 -0.52
N ILE A 15 -5.32 6.29 -1.76
CA ILE A 15 -4.39 5.67 -2.72
C ILE A 15 -3.17 6.56 -2.97
N GLY A 16 -3.37 7.87 -3.19
CA GLY A 16 -2.28 8.82 -3.41
C GLY A 16 -1.39 8.98 -2.18
N TYR A 17 -1.97 8.96 -0.98
CA TYR A 17 -1.23 9.01 0.29
C TYR A 17 -0.31 7.79 0.46
N LEU A 18 -0.83 6.57 0.27
CA LEU A 18 -0.02 5.36 0.38
C LEU A 18 1.08 5.32 -0.68
N ARG A 19 0.78 5.75 -1.92
CA ARG A 19 1.78 5.89 -2.99
C ARG A 19 2.91 6.83 -2.58
N PHE A 20 2.58 8.02 -2.09
CA PHE A 20 3.55 9.01 -1.65
C PHE A 20 4.48 8.47 -0.56
N LEU A 21 3.92 7.75 0.42
CA LEU A 21 4.72 7.13 1.47
C LEU A 21 5.69 6.10 0.89
N LEU A 22 5.23 5.20 0.03
CA LEU A 22 6.07 4.17 -0.58
C LEU A 22 7.18 4.78 -1.45
N GLU A 23 6.91 5.87 -2.17
CA GLU A 23 7.92 6.60 -2.96
C GLU A 23 8.99 7.26 -2.08
N GLY A 24 8.66 7.62 -0.83
CA GLY A 24 9.62 8.10 0.15
C GLY A 24 10.56 7.02 0.69
N TYR A 25 10.19 5.74 0.57
CA TYR A 25 11.05 4.62 0.91
C TYR A 25 11.76 4.12 -0.34
N ASP A 26 13.09 4.33 -0.41
CA ASP A 26 13.92 4.02 -1.57
C ASP A 26 13.75 2.56 -2.06
N GLY A 27 12.88 2.38 -3.05
CA GLY A 27 12.57 1.11 -3.70
C GLY A 27 11.89 0.06 -2.80
N LEU A 28 11.15 0.45 -1.75
CA LEU A 28 10.53 -0.52 -0.83
C LEU A 28 9.45 -1.37 -1.50
N ALA A 29 8.49 -0.73 -2.17
CA ALA A 29 7.45 -1.40 -2.94
C ALA A 29 6.92 -0.50 -4.06
N GLN A 30 6.49 -1.11 -5.17
CA GLN A 30 5.76 -0.43 -6.22
C GLN A 30 4.25 -0.60 -6.00
N LEU A 31 3.50 0.51 -5.99
CA LEU A 31 2.05 0.50 -5.92
C LEU A 31 1.41 0.69 -7.30
N THR A 32 0.56 -0.27 -7.67
CA THR A 32 -0.31 -0.22 -8.85
C THR A 32 -1.77 -0.14 -8.41
N THR A 33 -2.50 0.85 -8.90
CA THR A 33 -3.95 0.91 -8.70
C THR A 33 -4.63 -0.05 -9.67
N ILE A 34 -5.35 -1.04 -9.16
CA ILE A 34 -6.09 -2.02 -9.96
C ILE A 34 -7.50 -1.51 -10.24
N ASP A 35 -8.17 -0.99 -9.20
CA ASP A 35 -9.48 -0.36 -9.30
C ASP A 35 -9.56 0.82 -8.32
N ALA A 36 -9.55 2.04 -8.87
CA ALA A 36 -9.63 3.26 -8.07
C ALA A 36 -11.00 3.47 -7.42
N GLY A 37 -12.09 2.97 -8.03
CA GLY A 37 -13.45 3.09 -7.50
C GLY A 37 -13.64 2.24 -6.24
N GLN A 38 -13.04 1.05 -6.21
CA GLN A 38 -13.07 0.12 -5.08
C GLN A 38 -11.92 0.30 -4.09
N GLY A 39 -10.94 1.15 -4.40
CA GLY A 39 -9.75 1.30 -3.57
C GLY A 39 -8.83 0.06 -3.60
N LEU A 40 -8.87 -0.72 -4.68
CA LEU A 40 -8.08 -1.93 -4.85
C LEU A 40 -6.70 -1.59 -5.44
N VAL A 41 -5.64 -1.91 -4.70
CA VAL A 41 -4.25 -1.69 -5.11
C VAL A 41 -3.44 -2.97 -4.99
N ARG A 42 -2.37 -3.05 -5.76
CA ARG A 42 -1.35 -4.10 -5.72
C ARG A 42 -0.02 -3.49 -5.30
N LEU A 43 0.65 -4.10 -4.35
CA LEU A 43 2.04 -3.84 -4.01
C LEU A 43 2.92 -4.95 -4.58
N LEU A 44 3.99 -4.56 -5.27
CA LEU A 44 5.03 -5.46 -5.75
C LEU A 44 6.35 -5.09 -5.06
N PHE A 45 6.99 -6.04 -4.40
CA PHE A 45 8.23 -5.80 -3.66
C PHE A 45 9.13 -7.03 -3.60
N PRO A 46 10.45 -6.87 -3.39
CA PRO A 46 11.34 -8.01 -3.16
C PRO A 46 10.97 -8.74 -1.88
N GLY A 47 10.97 -10.08 -1.91
CA GLY A 47 10.65 -10.88 -0.72
C GLY A 47 11.55 -10.60 0.49
N SER A 48 12.79 -10.14 0.26
CA SER A 48 13.70 -9.70 1.33
C SER A 48 13.21 -8.48 2.11
N ARG A 49 12.28 -7.68 1.55
CA ARG A 49 11.70 -6.50 2.18
C ARG A 49 10.33 -6.75 2.80
N TYR A 50 9.88 -8.01 2.89
CA TYR A 50 8.55 -8.36 3.38
C TYR A 50 8.23 -7.75 4.76
N THR A 51 9.14 -7.88 5.72
CA THR A 51 8.94 -7.35 7.07
C THR A 51 8.87 -5.82 7.10
N GLU A 52 9.67 -5.13 6.28
CA GLU A 52 9.63 -3.66 6.17
C GLU A 52 8.30 -3.18 5.58
N VAL A 53 7.80 -3.86 4.54
CA VAL A 53 6.50 -3.56 3.93
C VAL A 53 5.37 -3.74 4.95
N LEU A 54 5.36 -4.85 5.68
CA LEU A 54 4.34 -5.08 6.72
C LEU A 54 4.42 -4.03 7.84
N SER A 55 5.63 -3.69 8.29
CA SER A 55 5.81 -2.69 9.35
C SER A 55 5.30 -1.31 8.94
N LEU A 56 5.53 -0.91 7.68
CA LEU A 56 4.97 0.32 7.12
C LEU A 56 3.44 0.25 7.07
N LEU A 57 2.87 -0.85 6.57
CA LEU A 57 1.43 -1.01 6.45
C LEU A 57 0.74 -0.98 7.81
N ASP A 58 1.30 -1.63 8.83
CA ASP A 58 0.78 -1.59 10.19
C ASP A 58 0.82 -0.18 10.77
N GLY A 59 1.91 0.57 10.53
CA GLY A 59 2.06 1.95 11.00
C GLY A 59 1.05 2.94 10.39
N VAL A 60 0.53 2.65 9.19
CA VAL A 60 -0.41 3.53 8.46
C VAL A 60 -1.80 2.95 8.32
N ALA A 61 -2.04 1.75 8.88
CA ALA A 61 -3.28 1.00 8.72
C ALA A 61 -4.51 1.82 9.13
N ALA A 62 -4.40 2.58 10.23
CA ALA A 62 -5.48 3.46 10.67
C ALA A 62 -5.81 4.52 9.61
N ASP A 63 -4.79 5.24 9.09
CA ASP A 63 -4.96 6.36 8.16
C ASP A 63 -5.57 5.94 6.81
N ILE A 64 -5.25 4.73 6.34
CA ILE A 64 -5.76 4.18 5.08
C ILE A 64 -7.11 3.47 5.21
N ASN A 65 -7.55 3.14 6.44
CA ASN A 65 -8.81 2.45 6.74
C ASN A 65 -9.88 3.29 7.44
N VAL A 66 -9.65 4.55 7.85
CA VAL A 66 -10.70 5.36 8.54
C VAL A 66 -11.93 5.59 7.65
N GLN A 67 -12.95 4.73 7.69
CA GLN A 67 -14.22 5.00 7.02
C GLN A 67 -15.05 5.96 7.88
N HIS A 68 -14.85 7.27 7.72
CA HIS A 68 -15.84 8.23 8.19
C HIS A 68 -17.04 8.18 7.25
N TYR A 69 -18.09 7.51 7.71
CA TYR A 69 -19.42 7.55 7.14
C TYR A 69 -20.15 8.75 7.78
N ASN A 70 -20.65 9.68 6.95
CA ASN A 70 -21.66 10.67 7.35
C ASN A 70 -23.04 10.12 6.99
#